data_AF-A0A937C462-F1
#
_entry.id   AF-A0A937C462-F1
#
_cell.length_a   1.000
_cell.length_b   1.000
_cell.length_c   1.000
_cell.angle_alpha   90.00
_cell.angle_beta   90.00
_cell.angle_gamma   90.00
#
_symmetry.space_group_name_H-M   'P 1'
#
loop_
_entity.id
_entity.type
_entity.pdbx_description
1 polymer ?
#
loop_
_entity_poly.entity_id
_entity_poly.type
_entity_poly.pdbx_seq_one_letter_code
_entity_poly.pdbx_strand_id
1 'polypeptide(L)'
;MTETTHTPDALPQAEATAKAKLSSLQADLGESVLAQALPVPDLAFGGAMLLLVIMFHAVWMRSISSTVLKRFIVIQSRPALWRADVVFAMTVLALLAVHLAEVFLWSSALVAGNIVYGWARAAYFAANCYTALGEPFSLPPAWRMLPPIIAISGIFTFAWTASVLVDFVSRYNTLRADILARRHKPPDARKNSP
;
A
#
# COMPACT_ATOMS: atom_id res chain seq x y z
N MET A 1 13.05 -35.90 -78.80
CA MET A 1 13.72 -35.14 -77.73
C MET A 1 12.73 -34.10 -77.23
N THR A 2 11.99 -34.40 -76.17
CA THR A 2 11.15 -33.43 -75.46
C THR A 2 11.40 -33.68 -73.98
N GLU A 3 12.25 -32.83 -73.42
CA GLU A 3 12.69 -32.81 -72.04
C GLU A 3 11.53 -32.30 -71.18
N THR A 4 10.97 -33.16 -70.33
CA THR A 4 9.98 -32.77 -69.33
C THR A 4 10.72 -32.15 -68.14
N THR A 5 10.66 -30.81 -68.04
CA THR A 5 11.19 -30.06 -66.90
C THR A 5 10.41 -30.44 -65.64
N HIS A 6 11.02 -31.28 -64.81
CA HIS A 6 10.53 -31.66 -63.50
C HIS A 6 10.72 -30.45 -62.57
N THR A 7 9.64 -29.84 -62.08
CA THR A 7 9.73 -28.68 -61.15
C THR A 7 9.93 -29.22 -59.73
N PRO A 8 11.12 -29.12 -59.10
CA PRO A 8 11.40 -29.72 -57.78
C PRO A 8 11.21 -28.74 -56.61
N ASP A 9 10.60 -27.57 -56.84
CA ASP A 9 10.77 -26.41 -55.93
C ASP A 9 9.54 -26.01 -55.10
N ALA A 10 8.40 -26.71 -55.21
CA ALA A 10 7.17 -26.30 -54.52
C ALA A 10 7.08 -26.72 -53.03
N LEU A 11 7.67 -27.85 -52.66
CA LEU A 11 7.65 -28.40 -51.30
C LEU A 11 8.39 -27.54 -50.25
N PRO A 12 9.63 -27.06 -50.51
CA PRO A 12 10.37 -26.22 -49.54
C PRO A 12 9.67 -24.88 -49.27
N GLN A 13 9.03 -24.32 -50.30
CA GLN A 13 8.35 -23.03 -50.23
C GLN A 13 7.04 -23.12 -49.43
N ALA A 14 6.30 -24.23 -49.57
CA ALA A 14 5.11 -24.52 -48.78
C ALA A 14 5.45 -24.74 -47.29
N GLU A 15 6.52 -25.47 -46.98
CA GLU A 15 6.98 -25.68 -45.59
C GLU A 15 7.44 -24.38 -44.93
N ALA A 16 8.18 -23.54 -45.65
CA ALA A 16 8.61 -22.22 -45.16
C ALA A 16 7.40 -21.33 -44.83
N THR A 17 6.38 -21.34 -45.69
CA THR A 17 5.14 -20.58 -45.50
C THR A 17 4.33 -21.09 -44.30
N ALA A 18 4.26 -22.42 -44.11
CA ALA A 18 3.59 -23.03 -42.97
C ALA A 18 4.29 -22.69 -41.64
N LYS A 19 5.63 -22.76 -41.59
CA LYS A 19 6.41 -22.36 -40.40
C LYS A 19 6.24 -20.88 -40.07
N ALA A 20 6.21 -20.01 -41.08
CA ALA A 20 5.95 -18.58 -40.90
C ALA A 20 4.52 -18.29 -40.39
N LYS A 21 3.53 -19.06 -40.82
CA LYS A 21 2.17 -18.97 -40.27
C LYS A 21 2.08 -19.48 -38.83
N LEU A 22 2.77 -20.56 -38.50
CA LEU A 22 2.84 -21.08 -37.12
C LEU A 22 3.54 -20.10 -36.18
N SER A 23 4.65 -19.49 -36.60
CA SER A 23 5.36 -18.50 -35.79
C SER A 23 4.55 -17.22 -35.60
N SER A 24 3.85 -16.74 -36.64
CA SER A 24 2.96 -15.58 -36.51
C SER A 24 1.74 -15.88 -35.64
N LEU A 25 1.12 -17.05 -35.75
CA LEU A 25 0.04 -17.47 -34.85
C LEU A 25 0.52 -17.62 -33.41
N GLN A 26 1.72 -18.15 -33.18
CA GLN A 26 2.29 -18.30 -31.84
C GLN A 26 2.66 -16.94 -31.22
N ALA A 27 3.14 -16.00 -32.04
CA ALA A 27 3.37 -14.62 -31.62
C ALA A 27 2.06 -13.90 -31.30
N ASP A 28 1.04 -14.02 -32.15
CA ASP A 28 -0.29 -13.41 -31.96
C ASP A 28 -1.04 -14.01 -30.77
N LEU A 29 -0.92 -15.33 -30.55
CA LEU A 29 -1.41 -16.00 -29.34
C LEU A 29 -0.65 -15.54 -28.09
N GLY A 30 0.67 -15.36 -28.17
CA GLY A 30 1.46 -14.84 -27.06
C GLY A 30 1.10 -13.40 -26.71
N GLU A 31 0.96 -12.54 -27.72
CA GLU A 31 0.66 -11.12 -27.57
C GLU A 31 -0.78 -10.90 -27.11
N SER A 32 -1.74 -11.67 -27.65
CA SER A 32 -3.14 -11.66 -27.17
C SER A 32 -3.27 -12.22 -25.76
N VAL A 33 -2.54 -13.28 -25.39
CA VAL A 33 -2.51 -13.80 -24.01
C VAL A 33 -1.89 -12.78 -23.07
N LEU A 34 -0.83 -12.07 -23.46
CA LEU A 34 -0.21 -11.03 -22.63
C LEU A 34 -1.12 -9.80 -22.50
N ALA A 35 -1.76 -9.35 -23.58
CA ALA A 35 -2.72 -8.24 -23.57
C ALA A 35 -4.01 -8.59 -22.80
N GLN A 36 -4.41 -9.86 -22.79
CA GLN A 36 -5.56 -10.37 -22.05
C GLN A 36 -5.21 -10.69 -20.58
N ALA A 37 -3.94 -11.01 -20.28
CA ALA A 37 -3.44 -11.27 -18.93
C ALA A 37 -3.03 -9.99 -18.16
N LEU A 38 -2.61 -8.94 -18.86
CA LEU A 38 -2.38 -7.62 -18.31
C LEU A 38 -3.53 -6.69 -18.74
N PRO A 39 -4.64 -6.65 -17.99
CA PRO A 39 -5.65 -5.63 -18.21
C PRO A 39 -5.04 -4.26 -17.83
N VAL A 40 -4.43 -3.62 -18.82
CA VAL A 40 -3.71 -2.34 -18.73
C VAL A 40 -4.54 -1.26 -18.02
N PRO A 41 -5.87 -1.14 -18.25
CA PRO A 41 -6.70 -0.16 -17.57
C PRO A 41 -6.71 -0.33 -16.04
N ASP A 42 -6.79 -1.57 -15.54
CA ASP A 42 -6.91 -1.88 -14.12
C ASP A 42 -5.60 -1.59 -13.40
N LEU A 43 -4.48 -1.91 -14.06
CA LEU A 43 -3.15 -1.66 -13.52
C LEU A 43 -2.84 -0.17 -13.51
N ALA A 44 -3.24 0.56 -14.56
CA ALA A 44 -3.09 2.01 -14.59
C ALA A 44 -3.96 2.68 -13.52
N PHE A 45 -5.24 2.33 -13.43
CA PHE A 45 -6.17 2.87 -12.43
C PHE A 45 -5.75 2.51 -11.01
N GLY A 46 -5.55 1.22 -10.73
CA GLY A 46 -5.13 0.72 -9.44
C GLY A 46 -3.75 1.23 -9.03
N GLY A 47 -2.80 1.27 -9.97
CA GLY A 47 -1.46 1.79 -9.73
C GLY A 47 -1.44 3.29 -9.43
N ALA A 48 -2.16 4.10 -10.21
CA ALA A 48 -2.29 5.53 -9.94
C ALA A 48 -2.95 5.79 -8.58
N MET A 49 -4.01 5.03 -8.27
CA MET A 49 -4.70 5.11 -6.98
C MET A 49 -3.80 4.68 -5.82
N LEU A 50 -3.02 3.62 -5.99
CA LEU A 50 -2.02 3.20 -5.01
C LEU A 50 -1.01 4.32 -4.75
N LEU A 51 -0.45 4.94 -5.79
CA LEU A 51 0.50 6.05 -5.63
C LEU A 51 -0.13 7.21 -4.87
N LEU A 52 -1.39 7.54 -5.18
CA LEU A 52 -2.15 8.57 -4.47
C LEU A 52 -2.29 8.22 -2.98
N VAL A 53 -2.65 6.98 -2.65
CA VAL A 53 -2.75 6.48 -1.27
C VAL A 53 -1.39 6.60 -0.55
N ILE A 54 -0.30 6.18 -1.18
CA ILE A 54 1.04 6.29 -0.59
C ILE A 54 1.44 7.75 -0.35
N MET A 55 1.15 8.65 -1.30
CA MET A 55 1.40 10.08 -1.12
C MET A 55 0.57 10.67 0.01
N PHE A 56 -0.72 10.33 0.07
CA PHE A 56 -1.63 10.73 1.13
C PHE A 56 -1.11 10.26 2.50
N HIS A 57 -0.70 8.99 2.59
CA HIS A 57 -0.07 8.41 3.78
C HIS A 57 1.15 9.20 4.23
N ALA A 58 2.09 9.44 3.30
CA ALA A 58 3.36 10.09 3.61
C ALA A 58 3.16 11.53 4.13
N VAL A 59 2.25 12.29 3.53
CA VAL A 59 1.91 13.66 3.97
C VAL A 59 1.33 13.64 5.38
N TRP A 60 0.41 12.72 5.66
CA TRP A 60 -0.23 12.65 6.97
C TRP A 60 0.71 12.11 8.05
N MET A 61 1.53 11.12 7.73
CA MET A 61 2.57 10.60 8.63
C MET A 61 3.58 11.68 9.01
N ARG A 62 4.01 12.51 8.05
CA ARG A 62 4.87 13.67 8.34
C ARG A 62 4.16 14.70 9.22
N SER A 63 2.89 14.96 8.97
CA SER A 63 2.08 15.91 9.75
C SER A 63 1.89 15.45 11.21
N ILE A 64 1.53 14.18 11.42
CA ILE A 64 1.42 13.55 12.75
C ILE A 64 2.76 13.61 13.46
N SER A 65 3.83 13.16 12.80
CA SER A 65 5.16 13.09 13.41
C SER A 65 5.68 14.46 13.85
N SER A 66 5.49 15.49 13.02
CA SER A 66 5.89 16.85 13.38
C SER A 66 5.10 17.40 14.58
N THR A 67 3.80 17.11 14.65
CA THR A 67 2.91 17.57 15.72
C THR A 67 3.23 16.87 17.04
N VAL A 68 3.44 15.56 16.99
CA VAL A 68 3.78 14.71 18.14
C VAL A 68 5.15 15.11 18.69
N LEU A 69 6.15 15.33 17.82
CA LEU A 69 7.48 15.77 18.25
C LEU A 69 7.44 17.13 18.97
N LYS A 70 6.70 18.11 18.44
CA LYS A 70 6.51 19.41 19.09
C LYS A 70 5.87 19.25 20.47
N ARG A 71 4.85 18.39 20.61
CA ARG A 71 4.19 18.12 21.89
C ARG A 71 5.12 17.43 22.89
N PHE A 72 5.96 16.50 22.45
CA PHE A 72 6.95 15.85 23.31
C PHE A 72 7.99 16.85 23.88
N ILE A 73 8.46 17.80 23.07
CA ILE A 73 9.38 18.86 23.53
C ILE A 73 8.73 19.71 24.63
N VAL A 74 7.46 20.11 24.45
CA VAL A 74 6.72 20.88 25.46
C VAL A 74 6.53 20.08 26.76
N ILE A 75 6.28 18.78 26.67
CA ILE A 75 6.13 17.92 27.86
C ILE A 75 7.46 17.78 28.62
N GLN A 76 8.61 17.73 27.94
CA GLN A 76 9.90 17.71 28.62
C GLN A 76 10.12 18.95 29.51
N SER A 77 9.59 20.11 29.11
CA SER A 77 9.67 21.33 29.94
C SER A 77 8.78 21.30 31.18
N ARG A 78 7.69 20.51 31.19
CA ARG A 78 6.76 20.34 32.33
C ARG A 78 6.34 18.87 32.47
N PRO A 79 7.24 18.02 33.00
CA PRO A 79 7.06 16.57 33.01
C PRO A 79 5.85 16.14 33.85
N ALA A 80 4.85 15.53 33.20
CA ALA A 80 3.72 14.90 33.85
C ALA A 80 3.40 13.58 33.13
N LEU A 81 3.37 12.46 33.88
CA LEU A 81 3.17 11.11 33.32
C LEU A 81 1.88 11.02 32.50
N TRP A 82 0.75 11.50 33.05
CA TRP A 82 -0.54 11.48 32.35
C TRP A 82 -0.54 12.22 31.00
N ARG A 83 0.25 13.31 30.86
CA ARG A 83 0.36 14.01 29.57
C ARG A 83 1.10 13.19 28.53
N ALA A 84 2.11 12.42 28.93
CA ALA A 84 2.82 11.51 28.04
C ALA A 84 1.89 10.38 27.56
N ASP A 85 1.10 9.80 28.47
CA ASP A 85 0.14 8.74 28.16
C ASP A 85 -0.95 9.23 27.19
N VAL A 86 -1.50 10.42 27.42
CA VAL A 86 -2.51 11.04 26.52
C VAL A 86 -1.93 11.32 25.13
N VAL A 87 -0.72 11.87 25.03
CA VAL A 87 -0.10 12.11 23.72
C VAL A 87 0.17 10.81 22.98
N PHE A 88 0.61 9.76 23.68
CA PHE A 88 0.81 8.45 23.10
C PHE A 88 -0.51 7.85 22.58
N ALA A 89 -1.57 7.84 23.40
CA ALA A 89 -2.89 7.35 23.00
C ALA A 89 -3.45 8.12 21.78
N MET A 90 -3.33 9.45 21.78
CA MET A 90 -3.74 10.28 20.64
C MET A 90 -2.92 10.00 19.38
N THR A 91 -1.64 9.63 19.53
CA THR A 91 -0.80 9.25 18.39
C THR A 91 -1.30 7.94 17.78
N VAL A 92 -1.55 6.91 18.59
CA VAL A 92 -2.09 5.62 18.10
C VAL A 92 -3.44 5.81 17.41
N LEU A 93 -4.35 6.61 17.99
CA LEU A 93 -5.64 6.91 17.37
C LEU A 93 -5.49 7.68 16.04
N ALA A 94 -4.56 8.64 15.98
CA ALA A 94 -4.30 9.37 14.74
C ALA A 94 -3.74 8.45 13.64
N LEU A 95 -2.84 7.53 13.98
CA LEU A 95 -2.31 6.54 13.03
C LEU A 95 -3.43 5.61 12.52
N LEU A 96 -4.29 5.12 13.41
CA LEU A 96 -5.46 4.32 13.03
C LEU A 96 -6.38 5.10 12.09
N ALA A 97 -6.64 6.39 12.38
CA ALA A 97 -7.50 7.23 11.55
C ALA A 97 -6.95 7.41 10.12
N VAL A 98 -5.63 7.41 9.93
CA VAL A 98 -5.01 7.44 8.58
C VAL A 98 -5.38 6.20 7.81
N HIS A 99 -5.20 5.01 8.38
CA HIS A 99 -5.54 3.76 7.72
C HIS A 99 -7.02 3.68 7.35
N LEU A 100 -7.90 4.14 8.24
CA LEU A 100 -9.33 4.23 7.95
C LEU A 100 -9.63 5.21 6.80
N ALA A 101 -8.92 6.34 6.74
CA ALA A 101 -9.05 7.30 5.64
C ALA A 101 -8.53 6.72 4.31
N GLU A 102 -7.50 5.89 4.32
CA GLU A 102 -7.00 5.21 3.11
C GLU A 102 -7.98 4.16 2.59
N VAL A 103 -8.61 3.40 3.49
CA VAL A 103 -9.71 2.50 3.14
C VAL A 103 -10.89 3.30 2.57
N PHE A 104 -11.23 4.44 3.17
CA PHE A 104 -12.26 5.33 2.66
C PHE A 104 -11.94 5.85 1.24
N LEU A 105 -10.67 6.22 1.00
CA LEU A 105 -10.17 6.69 -0.29
C LEU A 105 -10.33 5.60 -1.35
N TRP A 106 -9.92 4.36 -1.06
CA TRP A 106 -10.16 3.20 -1.93
C TRP A 106 -11.66 2.96 -2.18
N SER A 107 -12.48 3.00 -1.13
CA SER A 107 -13.92 2.83 -1.23
C SER A 107 -14.55 3.86 -2.18
N SER A 108 -14.12 5.11 -2.07
CA SER A 108 -14.60 6.19 -2.93
C SER A 108 -14.21 5.99 -4.39
N ALA A 109 -12.98 5.51 -4.67
CA ALA A 109 -12.52 5.21 -6.02
C ALA A 109 -13.27 4.03 -6.65
N LEU A 110 -13.58 2.98 -5.87
CA LEU A 110 -14.36 1.83 -6.34
C LEU A 110 -15.79 2.21 -6.73
N VAL A 111 -16.42 3.10 -5.95
CA VAL A 111 -17.76 3.60 -6.24
C VAL A 111 -17.73 4.56 -7.44
N ALA A 112 -16.78 5.50 -7.46
CA ALA A 112 -16.66 6.48 -8.55
C ALA A 112 -16.31 5.82 -9.89
N GLY A 113 -15.53 4.74 -9.88
CA GLY A 113 -15.23 3.93 -11.05
C GLY A 113 -16.38 2.99 -11.48
N ASN A 114 -17.53 3.01 -10.80
CA ASN A 114 -18.64 2.07 -10.98
C ASN A 114 -18.21 0.58 -10.95
N ILE A 115 -17.15 0.27 -10.20
CA ILE A 115 -16.59 -1.09 -10.09
C ILE A 115 -17.40 -1.90 -9.09
N VAL A 116 -17.74 -1.28 -7.95
CA VAL A 116 -18.58 -1.88 -6.92
C VAL A 116 -19.77 -0.96 -6.63
N TYR A 117 -20.98 -1.50 -6.83
CA TYR A 117 -22.20 -0.77 -6.54
C TYR A 117 -22.48 -0.73 -5.03
N GLY A 118 -22.70 0.49 -4.52
CA GLY A 118 -23.06 0.74 -3.14
C GLY A 118 -21.85 0.97 -2.23
N TRP A 119 -21.89 2.08 -1.50
CA TRP A 119 -20.78 2.53 -0.66
C TRP A 119 -20.38 1.52 0.42
N ALA A 120 -21.36 0.94 1.12
CA ALA A 120 -21.09 -0.07 2.16
C ALA A 120 -20.41 -1.32 1.61
N ARG A 121 -20.79 -1.76 0.41
CA ARG A 121 -20.19 -2.94 -0.25
C ARG A 121 -18.78 -2.64 -0.75
N ALA A 122 -18.56 -1.45 -1.31
CA ALA A 122 -17.25 -0.98 -1.72
C ALA A 122 -16.30 -0.82 -0.51
N ALA A 123 -16.79 -0.28 0.60
CA ALA A 123 -16.02 -0.15 1.84
C ALA A 123 -15.67 -1.50 2.46
N TYR A 124 -16.63 -2.43 2.48
CA TYR A 124 -16.37 -3.80 2.91
C TYR A 124 -15.31 -4.48 2.03
N PHE A 125 -15.42 -4.35 0.71
CA PHE A 125 -14.41 -4.89 -0.21
C PHE A 125 -13.03 -4.28 -0.01
N ALA A 126 -12.94 -2.94 -0.05
CA ALA A 126 -11.70 -2.20 0.12
C ALA A 126 -11.02 -2.53 1.46
N ALA A 127 -11.78 -2.58 2.55
CA ALA A 127 -11.25 -2.89 3.87
C ALA A 127 -10.63 -4.30 3.91
N ASN A 128 -11.34 -5.31 3.42
CA ASN A 128 -10.84 -6.69 3.43
C ASN A 128 -9.56 -6.85 2.60
N CYS A 129 -9.53 -6.25 1.41
CA CYS A 129 -8.33 -6.30 0.57
C CYS A 129 -7.18 -5.50 1.19
N TYR A 130 -7.44 -4.29 1.69
CA TYR A 130 -6.42 -3.40 2.27
C TYR A 130 -5.77 -4.01 3.51
N THR A 131 -6.53 -4.68 4.38
CA THR A 131 -5.97 -5.39 5.54
C THR A 131 -5.43 -6.78 5.20
N ALA A 132 -5.36 -7.13 3.90
CA ALA A 132 -4.95 -8.44 3.40
C ALA A 132 -5.75 -9.63 3.99
N LEU A 133 -7.01 -9.40 4.40
CA LEU A 133 -7.93 -10.48 4.80
C LEU A 133 -8.36 -11.33 3.61
N GLY A 134 -8.37 -10.73 2.41
CA GLY A 134 -8.67 -11.42 1.16
C GLY A 134 -9.76 -10.70 0.36
N GLU A 135 -10.14 -11.33 -0.75
CA GLU A 135 -11.22 -10.85 -1.60
C GLU A 135 -12.56 -11.40 -1.08
N PRO A 136 -13.51 -10.57 -0.62
CA PRO A 136 -14.77 -11.07 -0.07
C PRO A 136 -15.75 -11.56 -1.14
N PHE A 137 -15.61 -11.10 -2.38
CA PHE A 137 -16.36 -11.56 -3.54
C PHE A 137 -15.58 -11.25 -4.81
N SER A 138 -15.67 -12.10 -5.84
CA SER A 138 -14.92 -11.92 -7.08
C SER A 138 -15.36 -10.69 -7.87
N LEU A 139 -14.40 -9.83 -8.25
CA LEU A 139 -14.62 -8.78 -9.22
C LEU A 139 -14.71 -9.32 -10.67
N PRO A 140 -15.30 -8.55 -11.60
CA PRO A 140 -15.29 -8.89 -13.02
C PRO A 140 -13.88 -9.16 -13.55
N PRO A 141 -13.71 -9.97 -14.62
CA PRO A 141 -12.39 -10.32 -15.16
C PRO A 141 -11.48 -9.12 -15.45
N ALA A 142 -12.08 -8.00 -15.86
CA ALA A 142 -11.42 -6.73 -16.14
C ALA A 142 -11.12 -5.87 -14.88
N TRP A 143 -11.15 -6.43 -13.68
CA TRP A 143 -10.68 -5.75 -12.46
C TRP A 143 -9.93 -6.70 -11.51
N ARG A 144 -9.48 -7.86 -11.99
CA ARG A 144 -8.87 -8.92 -11.15
C ARG A 144 -7.57 -8.51 -10.47
N MET A 145 -6.85 -7.55 -11.04
CA MET A 145 -5.60 -7.04 -10.46
C MET A 145 -5.83 -6.00 -9.37
N LEU A 146 -7.04 -5.47 -9.23
CA LEU A 146 -7.34 -4.43 -8.26
C LEU A 146 -7.23 -4.91 -6.79
N PRO A 147 -7.83 -6.05 -6.36
CA PRO A 147 -7.70 -6.54 -4.99
C PRO A 147 -6.24 -6.73 -4.52
N PRO A 148 -5.33 -7.38 -5.27
CA PRO A 148 -3.94 -7.49 -4.85
C PRO A 148 -3.21 -6.15 -4.82
N ILE A 149 -3.52 -5.19 -5.70
CA ILE A 149 -2.96 -3.83 -5.64
C ILE A 149 -3.39 -3.11 -4.35
N ILE A 150 -4.67 -3.21 -3.98
CA ILE A 150 -5.18 -2.65 -2.72
C ILE A 150 -4.44 -3.27 -1.53
N ALA A 151 -4.25 -4.60 -1.53
CA ALA A 151 -3.54 -5.31 -0.47
C ALA A 151 -2.08 -4.87 -0.34
N ILE A 152 -1.36 -4.71 -1.46
CA ILE A 152 0.02 -4.21 -1.46
C ILE A 152 0.08 -2.81 -0.83
N SER A 153 -0.88 -1.93 -1.17
CA SER A 153 -0.94 -0.59 -0.60
C SER A 153 -1.12 -0.61 0.93
N GLY A 154 -2.00 -1.48 1.44
CA GLY A 154 -2.23 -1.63 2.87
C GLY A 154 -1.04 -2.22 3.61
N ILE A 155 -0.44 -3.30 3.10
CA ILE A 155 0.75 -3.91 3.71
C ILE A 155 1.89 -2.89 3.78
N PHE A 156 2.13 -2.16 2.70
CA PHE A 156 3.20 -1.15 2.66
C PHE A 156 2.98 -0.05 3.70
N THR A 157 1.77 0.50 3.79
CA THR A 157 1.42 1.59 4.71
C THR A 157 1.39 1.12 6.17
N PHE A 158 0.93 -0.10 6.44
CA PHE A 158 1.03 -0.71 7.77
C PHE A 158 2.49 -0.92 8.18
N ALA A 159 3.33 -1.43 7.29
CA ALA A 159 4.76 -1.63 7.57
C ALA A 159 5.46 -0.30 7.88
N TRP A 160 5.15 0.76 7.13
CA TRP A 160 5.66 2.11 7.41
C TRP A 160 5.16 2.63 8.76
N THR A 161 3.87 2.49 9.04
CA THR A 161 3.28 2.96 10.30
C THR A 161 3.84 2.22 11.50
N ALA A 162 4.06 0.92 11.38
CA ALA A 162 4.67 0.09 12.43
C ALA A 162 6.09 0.56 12.76
N SER A 163 6.93 0.87 11.76
CA SER A 163 8.29 1.35 12.01
C SER A 163 8.30 2.69 12.75
N VAL A 164 7.42 3.61 12.37
CA VAL A 164 7.25 4.90 13.05
C VAL A 164 6.70 4.74 14.47
N LEU A 165 5.77 3.81 14.68
CA LEU A 165 5.22 3.53 16.00
C LEU A 165 6.30 3.01 16.97
N VAL A 166 7.21 2.16 16.50
CA VAL A 166 8.36 1.68 17.29
C VAL A 166 9.21 2.85 17.78
N ASP A 167 9.51 3.82 16.91
CA ASP A 167 10.24 5.03 17.29
C ASP A 167 9.51 5.85 18.37
N PHE A 168 8.19 6.00 18.25
CA PHE A 168 7.39 6.70 19.25
C PHE A 168 7.32 5.96 20.59
N VAL A 169 7.18 4.64 20.58
CA VAL A 169 7.19 3.81 21.79
C VAL A 169 8.53 3.96 22.52
N SER A 170 9.64 3.92 21.79
CA SER A 170 10.98 4.13 22.35
C SER A 170 11.07 5.49 23.07
N ARG A 171 10.68 6.57 22.40
CA ARG A 171 10.70 7.93 22.97
C ARG A 171 9.79 8.09 24.18
N TYR A 172 8.59 7.51 24.12
CA TYR A 172 7.64 7.51 25.23
C TYR A 172 8.22 6.78 26.46
N ASN A 173 8.85 5.62 26.27
CA ASN A 173 9.47 4.87 27.35
C ASN A 173 10.64 5.63 27.98
N THR A 174 11.50 6.26 27.18
CA THR A 174 12.59 7.12 27.68
C THR A 174 12.04 8.28 28.51
N LEU A 175 11.05 9.00 27.97
CA LEU A 175 10.42 10.11 28.70
C LEU A 175 9.81 9.65 30.02
N ARG A 176 9.11 8.51 30.02
CA ARG A 176 8.47 7.95 31.22
C ARG A 176 9.51 7.56 32.27
N ALA A 177 10.63 6.94 31.86
CA ALA A 177 11.74 6.60 32.74
C ALA A 177 12.36 7.86 33.39
N ASP A 178 12.60 8.92 32.61
CA ASP A 178 13.13 10.18 33.12
C ASP A 178 12.21 10.84 34.16
N ILE A 179 10.90 10.82 33.92
CA ILE A 179 9.92 11.40 34.86
C ILE A 179 9.89 10.62 36.17
N LEU A 180 9.96 9.28 36.11
CA LEU A 180 10.01 8.43 37.30
C LEU A 180 11.31 8.63 38.09
N ALA A 181 12.46 8.72 37.40
CA ALA A 181 13.75 8.99 38.02
C ALA A 181 13.76 10.35 38.76
N ARG A 182 13.15 11.39 38.17
CA ARG A 182 13.00 12.71 38.80
C ARG A 182 12.10 12.68 40.03
N ARG A 183 11.07 11.83 40.07
CA ARG A 183 10.20 11.65 41.24
C ARG A 183 10.90 10.92 42.39
N HIS A 184 11.83 10.01 42.08
CA HIS A 184 12.51 9.19 43.09
C HIS A 184 13.75 9.87 43.71
N LYS A 185 14.25 10.99 43.16
CA LYS A 185 15.39 11.72 43.74
C LYS A 185 14.97 12.44 45.04
N PRO A 186 15.54 12.11 46.21
CA PRO A 186 15.12 12.68 47.49
C PRO A 186 15.46 14.19 47.61
N PRO A 187 14.72 14.97 48.42
CA PRO A 187 14.84 16.43 48.52
C PRO A 187 16.23 16.96 48.92
N ASP A 188 17.03 16.14 49.61
CA ASP A 188 18.31 16.54 50.21
C ASP A 188 19.45 16.71 49.19
N ALA A 189 19.41 15.95 48.08
CA ALA A 189 20.41 16.05 47.02
C ALA A 189 20.30 17.33 46.15
N ARG A 190 19.37 18.24 46.48
CA ARG A 190 19.13 19.51 45.77
C ARG A 190 19.78 20.72 46.47
N LYS A 191 20.18 20.57 47.75
CA LYS A 191 20.76 21.64 48.57
C LYS A 191 22.29 21.65 48.60
N ASN A 192 22.94 20.54 48.20
CA ASN A 192 24.40 20.36 48.34
C ASN A 192 25.11 20.20 46.98
N SER A 193 24.76 21.04 45.99
CA SER A 193 25.60 21.23 44.81
C SER A 193 26.31 22.58 44.96
N PRO A 194 27.65 22.62 45.07
CA PRO A 194 28.41 23.87 45.14
C PRO A 194 28.30 24.69 43.86
#